data_AF-A0A962H8D4-F1
#
_entry.id   AF-A0A962H8D4-F1
#
_cell.length_a   1.000
_cell.length_b   1.000
_cell.length_c   1.000
_cell.angle_alpha   90.00
_cell.angle_beta   90.00
_cell.angle_gamma   90.00
#
_symmetry.space_group_name_H-M   'P 1'
#
loop_
_entity.id
_entity.type
_entity.pdbx_description
1 polymer ?
#
loop_
_entity_poly.entity_id
_entity_poly.type
_entity_poly.pdbx_seq_one_letter_code
_entity_poly.pdbx_strand_id
1 'polypeptide(L)'
;MIVNEKEALAHDCARLIRAGFADYNARFRGITQRAQARFEGRDWVGARDDAIARIDLYDWSVSQTSKLLTAKLGEFAADRDVWAEIKAHFTELVMTLLDQELNKTFFNTLTRRFFKTRGVDPAIEFVALDIEPTDRITHPVARLSFAATQSDSELFAR
;
A
#
# COMPACT_ATOMS: atom_id res chain seq x y z
N MET A 1 -29.24 4.92 18.35
CA MET A 1 -28.51 6.15 17.96
C MET A 1 -27.00 5.91 17.92
N ILE A 2 -26.39 5.35 18.97
CA ILE A 2 -24.94 5.06 19.07
C ILE A 2 -24.42 4.08 17.99
N VAL A 3 -25.20 3.09 17.57
CA VAL A 3 -24.78 2.11 16.53
C VAL A 3 -24.49 2.79 15.19
N ASN A 4 -25.30 3.78 14.80
CA ASN A 4 -25.16 4.50 13.53
C ASN A 4 -23.93 5.44 13.54
N GLU A 5 -23.52 5.94 14.71
CA GLU A 5 -22.33 6.79 14.86
C GLU A 5 -21.03 5.99 14.76
N LYS A 6 -20.99 4.77 15.34
CA LYS A 6 -19.83 3.87 15.20
C LYS A 6 -19.65 3.39 13.76
N GLU A 7 -20.74 3.11 13.06
CA GLU A 7 -20.72 2.71 11.65
C GLU A 7 -20.17 3.84 10.76
N ALA A 8 -20.71 5.06 10.90
CA ALA A 8 -20.19 6.23 10.16
C ALA A 8 -18.72 6.52 10.47
N LEU A 9 -18.31 6.39 11.75
CA LEU A 9 -16.92 6.52 12.17
C LEU A 9 -16.03 5.46 11.50
N ALA A 10 -16.47 4.20 11.48
CA ALA A 10 -15.74 3.10 10.88
C ALA A 10 -15.55 3.30 9.38
N HIS A 11 -16.61 3.66 8.67
CA HIS A 11 -16.57 3.97 7.24
C HIS A 11 -15.60 5.11 6.93
N ASP A 12 -15.63 6.21 7.70
CA ASP A 12 -14.69 7.30 7.50
C ASP A 12 -13.24 6.91 7.79
N CYS A 13 -13.01 6.10 8.83
CA CYS A 13 -11.66 5.60 9.14
C CYS A 13 -11.14 4.67 8.03
N ALA A 14 -12.00 3.84 7.44
CA ALA A 14 -11.64 3.01 6.29
C ALA A 14 -11.20 3.87 5.09
N ARG A 15 -11.95 4.95 4.79
CA ARG A 15 -11.56 5.93 3.76
C ARG A 15 -10.24 6.64 4.09
N LEU A 16 -10.02 6.97 5.35
CA LEU A 16 -8.77 7.60 5.82
C LEU A 16 -7.57 6.67 5.60
N ILE A 17 -7.70 5.37 5.94
CA ILE A 17 -6.65 4.38 5.68
C ILE A 17 -6.37 4.25 4.19
N ARG A 18 -7.43 4.15 3.37
CA ARG A 18 -7.30 4.05 1.92
C ARG A 18 -6.59 5.26 1.33
N ALA A 19 -6.91 6.46 1.80
CA ALA A 19 -6.26 7.70 1.41
C ALA A 19 -4.78 7.75 1.84
N GLY A 20 -4.46 7.29 3.05
CA GLY A 20 -3.08 7.18 3.53
C GLY A 20 -2.21 6.28 2.65
N PHE A 21 -2.74 5.13 2.24
CA PHE A 21 -2.04 4.27 1.28
C PHE A 21 -1.94 4.90 -0.12
N ALA A 22 -2.99 5.58 -0.59
CA ALA A 22 -2.96 6.27 -1.88
C ALA A 22 -1.86 7.35 -1.93
N ASP A 23 -1.75 8.17 -0.88
CA ASP A 23 -0.70 9.20 -0.74
C ASP A 23 0.70 8.57 -0.67
N TYR A 24 0.87 7.51 0.13
CA TYR A 24 2.12 6.73 0.15
C TYR A 24 2.52 6.26 -1.25
N ASN A 25 1.60 5.60 -1.96
CA ASN A 25 1.87 5.02 -3.28
C ASN A 25 2.19 6.13 -4.31
N ALA A 26 1.48 7.26 -4.27
CA ALA A 26 1.77 8.41 -5.13
C ALA A 26 3.17 8.98 -4.88
N ARG A 27 3.57 9.17 -3.62
CA ARG A 27 4.92 9.64 -3.25
C ARG A 27 5.99 8.64 -3.66
N PHE A 28 5.77 7.35 -3.41
CA PHE A 28 6.70 6.29 -3.78
C PHE A 28 6.92 6.23 -5.30
N ARG A 29 5.86 6.35 -6.08
CA ARG A 29 5.94 6.47 -7.55
C ARG A 29 6.70 7.72 -7.97
N GLY A 30 6.45 8.86 -7.33
CA GLY A 30 7.15 10.11 -7.61
C GLY A 30 8.67 10.02 -7.38
N ILE A 31 9.12 9.31 -6.35
CA ILE A 31 10.55 9.04 -6.15
C ILE A 31 11.07 8.07 -7.21
N THR A 32 10.34 6.98 -7.47
CA THR A 32 10.75 5.93 -8.42
C THR A 32 10.90 6.47 -9.85
N GLN A 33 10.05 7.40 -10.27
CA GLN A 33 10.10 8.04 -11.59
C GLN A 33 11.39 8.84 -11.86
N ARG A 34 12.13 9.23 -10.81
CA ARG A 34 13.41 9.95 -10.95
C ARG A 34 14.54 9.05 -11.43
N ALA A 35 14.40 7.73 -11.31
CA ALA A 35 15.48 6.77 -11.52
C ALA A 35 16.14 6.91 -12.91
N GLN A 36 15.35 7.10 -13.97
CA GLN A 36 15.87 7.26 -15.33
C GLN A 36 16.79 8.48 -15.43
N ALA A 37 16.31 9.66 -15.02
CA ALA A 37 17.09 10.90 -15.09
C ALA A 37 18.37 10.83 -14.22
N ARG A 38 18.29 10.22 -13.03
CA ARG A 38 19.47 9.99 -12.17
C ARG A 38 20.51 9.12 -12.86
N PHE A 39 20.07 8.03 -13.48
CA PHE A 39 20.95 7.10 -14.19
C PHE A 39 21.61 7.75 -15.40
N GLU A 40 20.82 8.39 -16.27
CA GLU A 40 21.32 9.08 -17.47
C GLU A 40 22.29 10.22 -17.12
N GLY A 41 22.00 10.94 -16.02
CA GLY A 41 22.87 11.97 -15.47
C GLY A 41 24.06 11.47 -14.66
N ARG A 42 24.21 10.15 -14.46
CA ARG A 42 25.25 9.52 -13.60
C ARG A 42 25.25 10.03 -12.16
N ASP A 43 24.09 10.45 -11.67
CA ASP A 43 23.90 10.97 -10.32
C ASP A 43 23.67 9.83 -9.32
N TRP A 44 24.78 9.18 -8.95
CA TRP A 44 24.77 8.02 -8.05
C TRP A 44 24.42 8.38 -6.61
N VAL A 45 24.80 9.58 -6.17
CA VAL A 45 24.46 10.06 -4.84
C VAL A 45 22.95 10.31 -4.75
N GLY A 46 22.37 11.00 -5.73
CA GLY A 46 20.92 11.21 -5.80
C GLY A 46 20.13 9.90 -5.92
N ALA A 47 20.63 8.91 -6.67
CA ALA A 47 20.01 7.59 -6.74
C ALA A 47 20.02 6.85 -5.38
N ARG A 48 21.12 6.95 -4.62
CA ARG A 48 21.21 6.40 -3.26
C ARG A 48 20.25 7.11 -2.31
N ASP A 49 20.17 8.43 -2.38
CA ASP A 49 19.30 9.23 -1.52
C ASP A 49 17.81 8.94 -1.83
N ASP A 50 17.44 8.80 -3.10
CA ASP A 50 16.09 8.38 -3.51
C ASP A 50 15.77 6.96 -3.01
N ALA A 51 16.75 6.05 -2.94
CA ALA A 51 16.56 4.71 -2.38
C ALA A 51 16.30 4.74 -0.87
N ILE A 52 17.07 5.52 -0.10
CA ILE A 52 16.84 5.73 1.34
C ILE A 52 15.46 6.33 1.57
N ALA A 53 15.12 7.40 0.83
CA ALA A 53 13.83 8.07 0.95
C ALA A 53 12.66 7.11 0.71
N ARG A 54 12.77 6.15 -0.22
CA ARG A 54 11.73 5.14 -0.46
C ARG A 54 11.54 4.19 0.70
N ILE A 55 12.62 3.78 1.37
CA ILE A 55 12.57 2.90 2.55
C ILE A 55 11.89 3.63 3.70
N ASP A 56 12.31 4.86 3.99
CA ASP A 56 11.80 5.67 5.10
C ASP A 56 10.33 6.11 4.90
N LEU A 57 9.92 6.29 3.64
CA LEU A 57 8.60 6.80 3.29
C LEU A 57 7.45 5.93 3.82
N TYR A 58 7.64 4.60 3.87
CA TYR A 58 6.60 3.70 4.37
C TYR A 58 6.30 3.96 5.84
N ASP A 59 7.34 3.96 6.68
CA ASP A 59 7.20 4.19 8.11
C ASP A 59 6.65 5.59 8.42
N TRP A 60 7.09 6.58 7.66
CA TRP A 60 6.55 7.94 7.74
C TRP A 60 5.05 7.96 7.44
N SER A 61 4.60 7.35 6.33
CA SER A 61 3.19 7.36 5.95
C SER A 61 2.30 6.61 6.94
N VAL A 62 2.77 5.44 7.42
CA VAL A 62 2.06 4.70 8.47
C VAL A 62 1.98 5.55 9.75
N SER A 63 3.05 6.26 10.13
CA SER A 63 3.03 7.15 11.30
C SER A 63 2.01 8.29 11.16
N GLN A 64 1.97 8.95 10.00
CA GLN A 64 0.98 10.02 9.77
C GLN A 64 -0.45 9.48 9.79
N THR A 65 -0.69 8.36 9.12
CA THR A 65 -2.01 7.71 9.09
C THR A 65 -2.43 7.27 10.49
N SER A 66 -1.53 6.68 11.29
CA SER A 66 -1.80 6.31 12.68
C SER A 66 -2.18 7.52 13.54
N LYS A 67 -1.51 8.67 13.38
CA LYS A 67 -1.84 9.89 14.13
C LYS A 67 -3.24 10.40 13.79
N LEU A 68 -3.58 10.46 12.51
CA LEU A 68 -4.89 10.89 12.04
C LEU A 68 -5.99 9.94 12.52
N LEU A 69 -5.75 8.63 12.46
CA LEU A 69 -6.67 7.62 13.00
C LEU A 69 -6.85 7.75 14.50
N THR A 70 -5.77 7.95 15.25
CA THR A 70 -5.84 8.13 16.72
C THR A 70 -6.72 9.33 17.07
N ALA A 71 -6.53 10.45 16.38
CA ALA A 71 -7.34 11.65 16.58
C ALA A 71 -8.81 11.43 16.23
N LYS A 72 -9.10 10.66 15.16
CA LYS A 72 -10.47 10.41 14.70
C LYS A 72 -11.21 9.35 15.51
N LEU A 73 -10.52 8.30 15.94
CA LEU A 73 -11.10 7.21 16.73
C LEU A 73 -11.32 7.59 18.19
N GLY A 74 -10.48 8.47 18.76
CA GLY A 74 -10.60 8.91 20.14
C GLY A 74 -10.62 7.73 21.12
N GLU A 75 -11.68 7.63 21.94
CA GLU A 75 -11.85 6.53 22.89
C GLU A 75 -12.02 5.15 22.22
N PHE A 76 -12.47 5.10 20.98
CA PHE A 76 -12.65 3.85 20.22
C PHE A 76 -11.36 3.34 19.56
N ALA A 77 -10.21 4.00 19.78
CA ALA A 77 -8.94 3.62 19.15
C ALA A 77 -8.51 2.16 19.44
N ALA A 78 -8.91 1.62 20.59
CA ALA A 78 -8.65 0.24 21.00
C ALA A 78 -9.90 -0.67 20.96
N ASP A 79 -11.02 -0.20 20.39
CA ASP A 79 -12.26 -0.96 20.28
C ASP A 79 -12.17 -1.94 19.09
N ARG A 80 -12.11 -3.23 19.40
CA ARG A 80 -11.96 -4.28 18.38
C ARG A 80 -13.16 -4.38 17.44
N ASP A 81 -14.36 -4.13 17.94
CA ASP A 81 -15.58 -4.21 17.13
C ASP A 81 -15.59 -3.09 16.09
N VAL A 82 -15.17 -1.88 16.49
CA VAL A 82 -14.99 -0.76 15.55
C VAL A 82 -13.94 -1.09 14.49
N TRP A 83 -12.83 -1.71 14.86
CA TRP A 83 -11.80 -2.12 13.88
C TRP A 83 -12.25 -3.24 12.93
N ALA A 84 -13.12 -4.14 13.38
CA ALA A 84 -13.75 -5.14 12.51
C ALA A 84 -14.65 -4.46 11.46
N GLU A 85 -15.44 -3.46 11.85
CA GLU A 85 -16.26 -2.68 10.92
C GLU A 85 -15.40 -1.84 9.95
N ILE A 86 -14.31 -1.23 10.43
CA ILE A 86 -13.34 -0.53 9.56
C ILE A 86 -12.79 -1.50 8.52
N LYS A 87 -12.43 -2.73 8.92
CA LYS A 87 -11.93 -3.75 8.01
C LYS A 87 -12.98 -4.14 6.95
N ALA A 88 -14.25 -4.28 7.33
CA ALA A 88 -15.33 -4.60 6.41
C ALA A 88 -15.47 -3.52 5.32
N HIS A 89 -15.65 -2.26 5.71
CA HIS A 89 -15.72 -1.14 4.76
C HIS A 89 -14.43 -0.98 3.94
N PHE A 90 -13.26 -1.17 4.55
CA PHE A 90 -12.00 -1.11 3.82
C PHE A 90 -11.89 -2.19 2.74
N THR A 91 -12.42 -3.39 3.01
CA THR A 91 -12.45 -4.50 2.05
C THR A 91 -13.22 -4.10 0.79
N GLU A 92 -14.40 -3.51 0.95
CA GLU A 92 -15.24 -3.02 -0.16
C GLU A 92 -14.51 -1.94 -0.98
N LEU A 93 -13.79 -1.02 -0.31
CA LEU A 93 -13.04 0.04 -0.98
C LEU A 93 -11.87 -0.46 -1.85
N VAL A 94 -11.31 -1.63 -1.53
CA VAL A 94 -10.10 -2.14 -2.20
C VAL A 94 -10.37 -3.33 -3.10
N MET A 95 -11.53 -3.99 -3.00
CA MET A 95 -11.78 -5.27 -3.66
C MET A 95 -11.66 -5.25 -5.18
N THR A 96 -11.80 -4.09 -5.83
CA THR A 96 -11.69 -3.92 -7.29
C THR A 96 -10.29 -3.45 -7.73
N LEU A 97 -9.40 -3.13 -6.79
CA LEU A 97 -8.08 -2.61 -7.09
C LEU A 97 -7.12 -3.74 -7.46
N LEU A 98 -6.25 -3.46 -8.43
CA LEU A 98 -5.15 -4.35 -8.81
C LEU A 98 -4.15 -4.52 -7.66
N ASP A 99 -3.91 -3.45 -6.89
CA ASP A 99 -2.98 -3.42 -5.76
C ASP A 99 -3.66 -3.65 -4.40
N GLN A 100 -4.80 -4.35 -4.37
CA GLN A 100 -5.55 -4.59 -3.13
C GLN A 100 -4.71 -5.26 -2.02
N GLU A 101 -3.77 -6.13 -2.38
CA GLU A 101 -2.95 -6.85 -1.39
C GLU A 101 -1.94 -5.92 -0.70
N LEU A 102 -1.44 -4.92 -1.41
CA LEU A 102 -0.61 -3.87 -0.81
C LEU A 102 -1.44 -2.97 0.12
N ASN A 103 -2.68 -2.66 -0.26
CA ASN A 103 -3.62 -1.95 0.61
C ASN A 103 -3.90 -2.74 1.90
N LYS A 104 -4.17 -4.04 1.80
CA LYS A 104 -4.40 -4.94 2.95
C LYS A 104 -3.17 -5.05 3.86
N THR A 105 -1.96 -5.07 3.28
CA THR A 105 -0.71 -5.07 4.05
C THR A 105 -0.52 -3.76 4.84
N PHE A 106 -0.86 -2.62 4.22
CA PHE A 106 -0.84 -1.32 4.89
C PHE A 106 -1.85 -1.26 6.05
N PHE A 107 -3.05 -1.79 5.84
CA PHE A 107 -4.06 -1.97 6.89
C PHE A 107 -3.55 -2.82 8.05
N ASN A 108 -2.99 -4.00 7.77
CA ASN A 108 -2.41 -4.90 8.79
C ASN A 108 -1.29 -4.23 9.59
N THR A 109 -0.48 -3.41 8.96
CA THR A 109 0.58 -2.66 9.66
C THR A 109 -0.01 -1.68 10.66
N LEU A 110 -1.09 -0.98 10.28
CA LEU A 110 -1.79 -0.07 11.19
C LEU A 110 -2.40 -0.84 12.37
N THR A 111 -3.18 -1.89 12.11
CA THR A 111 -3.83 -2.66 13.19
C THR A 111 -2.81 -3.25 14.15
N ARG A 112 -1.68 -3.77 13.66
CA ARG A 112 -0.58 -4.25 14.52
C ARG A 112 0.05 -3.14 15.36
N ARG A 113 0.11 -1.89 14.89
CA ARG A 113 0.57 -0.75 15.71
C ARG A 113 -0.43 -0.40 16.82
N PHE A 114 -1.73 -0.50 16.57
CA PHE A 114 -2.77 -0.22 17.56
C PHE A 114 -2.90 -1.33 18.62
N PHE A 115 -2.88 -2.60 18.20
CA PHE A 115 -3.19 -3.74 19.09
C PHE A 115 -1.96 -4.51 19.59
N LYS A 116 -0.78 -4.29 19.00
CA LYS A 116 0.45 -5.04 19.33
C LYS A 116 0.22 -6.56 19.30
N THR A 117 -0.61 -7.04 18.37
CA THR A 117 -1.04 -8.43 18.26
C THR A 117 0.15 -9.38 18.26
N ARG A 118 0.09 -10.41 19.12
CA ARG A 118 0.98 -11.57 19.03
C ARG A 118 0.26 -12.67 18.24
N GLY A 119 0.87 -13.16 17.17
CA GLY A 119 0.24 -14.09 16.24
C GLY A 119 -0.57 -13.38 15.16
N VAL A 120 -1.78 -13.85 14.89
CA VAL A 120 -2.69 -13.35 13.86
C VAL A 120 -4.10 -13.24 14.44
N ASP A 121 -4.78 -12.13 14.20
CA ASP A 121 -6.18 -11.92 14.59
C ASP A 121 -7.05 -11.71 13.34
N PRO A 122 -7.71 -12.77 12.80
CA PRO A 122 -8.49 -12.67 11.56
C PRO A 122 -9.68 -11.72 11.64
N ALA A 123 -10.15 -11.31 12.84
CA ALA A 123 -11.24 -10.36 12.97
C ALA A 123 -10.81 -8.95 12.50
N ILE A 124 -9.55 -8.58 12.78
CA ILE A 124 -9.03 -7.23 12.54
C ILE A 124 -7.77 -7.22 11.65
N GLU A 125 -7.37 -8.36 11.10
CA GLU A 125 -6.26 -8.47 10.14
C GLU A 125 -6.69 -9.25 8.90
N PHE A 126 -6.17 -8.86 7.74
CA PHE A 126 -6.27 -9.66 6.53
C PHE A 126 -5.26 -10.80 6.60
N VAL A 127 -5.78 -12.03 6.63
CA VAL A 127 -4.97 -13.25 6.56
C VAL A 127 -5.04 -13.75 5.13
N ALA A 128 -3.88 -14.01 4.55
CA ALA A 128 -3.80 -14.42 3.16
C ALA A 128 -3.13 -15.79 3.11
N LEU A 129 -3.96 -16.84 3.16
CA LEU A 129 -3.50 -18.22 3.05
C LEU A 129 -3.28 -18.62 1.59
N ASP A 130 -4.03 -18.02 0.65
CA ASP A 130 -3.94 -18.29 -0.79
C ASP A 130 -3.99 -16.96 -1.59
N ILE A 131 -2.84 -16.31 -1.78
CA ILE A 131 -2.71 -15.18 -2.73
C ILE A 131 -2.15 -15.72 -4.04
N GLU A 132 -2.86 -15.49 -5.15
CA GLU A 132 -2.29 -15.52 -6.50
C GLU A 132 -2.15 -14.07 -7.02
N PRO A 133 -0.95 -13.45 -6.93
CA PRO A 133 -0.75 -12.02 -7.21
C PRO A 133 -1.06 -11.60 -8.66
N THR A 134 -1.11 -12.58 -9.57
CA THR A 134 -1.24 -12.38 -11.02
C THR A 134 -2.65 -12.49 -11.55
N ASP A 135 -3.62 -12.99 -10.76
CA ASP A 135 -4.98 -13.30 -11.23
C ASP A 135 -5.74 -12.10 -11.77
N ARG A 136 -5.37 -10.91 -11.31
CA ARG A 136 -6.04 -9.64 -11.65
C ARG A 136 -5.32 -8.84 -12.73
N ILE A 137 -4.18 -9.33 -13.24
CA ILE A 137 -3.49 -8.68 -14.35
C ILE A 137 -4.25 -8.98 -15.64
N THR A 138 -5.17 -8.09 -16.02
CA THR A 138 -6.00 -8.19 -17.21
C THR A 138 -5.39 -7.52 -18.45
N HIS A 139 -4.27 -6.81 -18.29
CA HIS A 139 -3.60 -6.10 -19.37
C HIS A 139 -2.18 -6.64 -19.60
N PRO A 140 -1.77 -6.85 -20.86
CA PRO A 140 -0.42 -7.31 -21.17
C PRO A 140 0.60 -6.24 -20.79
N VAL A 141 1.53 -6.59 -19.91
CA VAL A 141 2.73 -5.79 -19.67
C VAL A 141 3.65 -5.99 -20.87
N ALA A 142 4.07 -4.88 -21.51
CA ALA A 142 4.97 -4.93 -22.65
C ALA A 142 6.24 -5.71 -22.28
N ARG A 143 6.48 -6.83 -22.98
CA ARG A 143 7.71 -7.61 -22.87
C ARG A 143 8.50 -7.42 -24.13
N LEU A 144 9.68 -6.84 -24.00
CA LEU A 144 10.70 -6.93 -25.05
C LEU A 144 11.35 -8.31 -24.91
N SER A 145 11.06 -9.19 -25.86
CA SER A 145 11.71 -10.49 -26.00
C SER A 145 12.87 -10.35 -26.98
N PHE A 146 14.08 -10.60 -26.51
CA PHE A 146 15.27 -10.63 -27.36
C PHE A 146 15.60 -12.10 -27.64
N ALA A 147 15.43 -12.53 -28.90
CA ALA A 147 15.85 -13.84 -29.33
C ALA A 147 17.32 -13.78 -29.76
N ALA A 148 18.19 -14.58 -29.13
CA ALA A 148 19.62 -14.67 -29.44
C ALA A 148 19.93 -15.30 -30.82
N THR A 149 18.93 -15.40 -31.70
CA THR A 149 19.05 -15.92 -33.06
C THR A 149 19.36 -14.82 -34.09
N GLN A 150 19.34 -13.55 -33.70
CA GLN A 150 19.70 -12.40 -34.54
C GLN A 150 21.07 -11.85 -34.11
N SER A 151 21.76 -11.18 -35.03
CA SER A 151 23.05 -10.55 -34.71
C SER A 151 22.85 -9.39 -33.73
N ASP A 152 23.83 -9.13 -32.85
CA ASP A 152 23.77 -8.04 -31.86
C ASP A 152 23.47 -6.69 -32.54
N SER A 153 24.02 -6.45 -33.74
CA SER A 153 23.77 -5.26 -34.54
C SER A 153 22.30 -5.10 -34.98
N GLU A 154 21.60 -6.20 -35.27
CA GLU A 154 20.19 -6.17 -35.66
C GLU A 154 19.26 -6.03 -34.44
N LEU A 155 19.66 -6.60 -33.30
CA LEU A 155 18.95 -6.55 -32.04
C LEU A 155 18.83 -5.13 -31.47
N PHE A 156 19.88 -4.31 -31.60
CA PHE A 156 19.93 -2.94 -31.06
C PHE A 156 19.56 -1.84 -32.07
N ALA A 157 19.15 -2.19 -33.30
CA ALA A 157 18.76 -1.23 -34.34
C ALA A 157 17.27 -0.83 -34.31
N ARG A 158 16.47 -1.38 -33.39
CA ARG A 158 15.03 -1.12 -33.21
C ARG A 158 14.77 -0.24 -32.00
#